data_AF-A0A355S4H1-F1
#
_entry.id   AF-A0A355S4H1-F1
#
_cell.length_a   1.000
_cell.length_b   1.000
_cell.length_c   1.000
_cell.angle_alpha   90.00
_cell.angle_beta   90.00
_cell.angle_gamma   90.00
#
_symmetry.space_group_name_H-M   'P 1'
#
loop_
_entity.id
_entity.type
_entity.pdbx_description
1 polymer ?
#
loop_
_entity_poly.entity_id
_entity_poly.type
_entity_poly.pdbx_seq_one_letter_code
_entity_poly.pdbx_strand_id
1 'polypeptide(L)'
;EDHLVYIKANQPPVFLDWGDAPKPFPTLQSNPPTVGIGASHQIDDLFLGQDVDSEPDGQPSMMSLGDDLDGNDDDDGVIFLTPMISGSYALVRVLPTMTGILDAWVDFDGDGTWAQPNNRIFNSETVNPGQVLAFKVPKLKKPLKTAARFRLSHGGSSYTGHQVGGEVEDYHVKIGKMWKWKMVPNLEEDRLAVLWNTERGMNYTLETTASPQAWIRDNLGEHEVPRVDELFPTGVAWEEAAQGELREGAADQRSGDGNSAFPMSEWRAFPDLAPVIESRPGLAPQVDATASAHVPVERSKKMVLFRVIAMPE
;
A
#
# COMPACT_ATOMS: atom_id res chain seq x y z
N GLU A 1 10.55 -3.89 -47.10
CA GLU A 1 11.90 -4.37 -47.43
C GLU A 1 12.10 -5.64 -46.64
N ASP A 2 12.62 -6.68 -47.28
CA ASP A 2 12.88 -7.96 -46.61
C ASP A 2 14.40 -8.21 -46.66
N HIS A 3 14.98 -8.59 -45.51
CA HIS A 3 16.41 -8.83 -45.38
C HIS A 3 16.70 -10.26 -44.98
N LEU A 4 17.78 -10.80 -45.56
CA LEU A 4 18.35 -12.09 -45.19
C LEU A 4 19.13 -11.93 -43.88
N VAL A 5 18.70 -12.60 -42.82
CA VAL A 5 19.41 -12.64 -41.53
C VAL A 5 20.12 -13.98 -41.37
N TYR A 6 21.38 -13.94 -40.96
CA TYR A 6 22.17 -15.14 -40.65
C TYR A 6 22.03 -15.46 -39.16
N ILE A 7 21.41 -16.59 -38.83
CA ILE A 7 21.46 -17.15 -37.48
C ILE A 7 22.80 -17.90 -37.35
N LYS A 8 23.72 -17.39 -36.54
CA LYS A 8 24.98 -18.08 -36.25
C LYS A 8 24.72 -19.20 -35.23
N ALA A 9 25.15 -20.42 -35.55
CA ALA A 9 25.33 -21.45 -34.53
C ALA A 9 26.42 -20.98 -33.55
N ASN A 10 26.12 -20.94 -32.25
CA ASN A 10 26.93 -20.38 -31.15
C ASN A 10 26.66 -18.91 -30.80
N GLN A 11 25.40 -18.45 -30.79
CA GLN A 11 25.07 -17.40 -29.83
C GLN A 11 25.26 -17.99 -28.41
N PRO A 12 25.83 -17.23 -27.45
CA PRO A 12 25.71 -17.61 -26.04
C PRO A 12 24.23 -17.87 -25.73
N PRO A 13 23.92 -18.76 -24.77
CA PRO A 13 22.52 -18.96 -24.36
C PRO A 13 21.90 -17.59 -24.13
N VAL A 14 20.75 -17.35 -24.77
CA VAL A 14 19.93 -16.19 -24.43
C VAL A 14 19.38 -16.52 -23.06
N PHE A 15 19.92 -15.86 -22.05
CA PHE A 15 19.39 -15.93 -20.69
C PHE A 15 18.12 -15.11 -20.67
N LEU A 16 17.04 -15.78 -20.30
CA LEU A 16 15.74 -15.18 -20.18
C LEU A 16 15.40 -15.14 -18.71
N ASP A 17 14.93 -13.99 -18.27
CA ASP A 17 14.22 -13.84 -17.01
C ASP A 17 12.71 -14.03 -17.29
N TRP A 18 12.02 -14.72 -16.38
CA TRP A 18 10.58 -14.95 -16.38
C TRP A 18 10.00 -14.75 -14.99
N GLY A 19 8.83 -14.10 -14.91
CA GLY A 19 8.13 -14.02 -13.63
C GLY A 19 7.56 -15.35 -13.12
N ASP A 20 6.93 -15.26 -11.97
CA ASP A 20 6.61 -16.39 -11.09
C ASP A 20 5.15 -16.36 -10.55
N ALA A 21 4.32 -15.43 -11.03
CA ALA A 21 2.96 -15.27 -10.53
C ALA A 21 2.14 -16.58 -10.64
N PRO A 22 1.28 -16.89 -9.65
CA PRO A 22 0.56 -18.16 -9.62
C PRO A 22 -0.40 -18.32 -10.80
N LYS A 23 -0.76 -19.56 -11.12
CA LYS A 23 -1.90 -19.78 -12.03
C LYS A 23 -3.17 -19.12 -11.45
N PRO A 24 -3.99 -18.44 -12.26
CA PRO A 24 -4.01 -18.50 -13.73
C PRO A 24 -3.27 -17.35 -14.46
N PHE A 25 -2.38 -16.61 -13.78
CA PHE A 25 -1.63 -15.53 -14.41
C PHE A 25 -0.76 -16.04 -15.60
N PRO A 26 -0.52 -15.19 -16.61
CA PRO A 26 0.32 -15.53 -17.75
C PRO A 26 1.80 -15.57 -17.35
N THR A 27 2.24 -16.71 -16.84
CA THR A 27 3.61 -16.88 -16.30
C THR A 27 4.43 -17.82 -17.18
N LEU A 28 3.84 -18.92 -17.65
CA LEU A 28 4.56 -19.91 -18.45
C LEU A 28 4.68 -19.54 -19.93
N GLN A 29 5.71 -20.05 -20.60
CA GLN A 29 5.87 -20.05 -22.05
C GLN A 29 4.68 -20.76 -22.71
N SER A 30 4.24 -21.88 -22.11
CA SER A 30 3.16 -22.73 -22.63
C SER A 30 1.84 -22.56 -21.88
N ASN A 31 1.28 -21.36 -21.90
CA ASN A 31 -0.08 -21.10 -21.40
C ASN A 31 -1.16 -21.46 -22.43
N PRO A 32 -2.43 -21.61 -22.01
CA PRO A 32 -3.56 -21.66 -22.94
C PRO A 32 -3.54 -20.46 -23.91
N PRO A 33 -3.91 -20.63 -25.19
CA PRO A 33 -3.85 -19.54 -26.18
C PRO A 33 -4.65 -18.28 -25.80
N THR A 34 -5.67 -18.43 -24.95
CA THR A 34 -6.50 -17.32 -24.44
C THR A 34 -5.82 -16.46 -23.37
N VAL A 35 -4.75 -16.97 -22.74
CA VAL A 35 -3.99 -16.29 -21.68
C VAL A 35 -2.76 -15.58 -22.24
N GLY A 36 -2.18 -16.11 -23.33
CA GLY A 36 -0.99 -15.57 -23.97
C GLY A 36 0.31 -16.09 -23.36
N ILE A 37 1.42 -15.84 -24.04
CA ILE A 37 2.76 -16.26 -23.59
C ILE A 37 3.12 -15.47 -22.35
N GLY A 38 3.73 -16.13 -21.36
CA GLY A 38 4.27 -15.50 -20.17
C GLY A 38 5.17 -14.30 -20.47
N ALA A 39 5.25 -13.37 -19.53
CA ALA A 39 6.22 -12.28 -19.63
C ALA A 39 7.63 -12.87 -19.49
N SER A 40 8.52 -12.43 -20.38
CA SER A 40 9.95 -12.73 -20.25
C SER A 40 10.80 -11.64 -20.83
N HIS A 41 12.01 -11.51 -20.32
CA HIS A 41 13.00 -10.56 -20.79
C HIS A 41 14.30 -11.28 -21.13
N GLN A 42 14.91 -10.94 -22.26
CA GLN A 42 16.31 -11.26 -22.44
C GLN A 42 17.13 -10.37 -21.50
N ILE A 43 17.86 -10.97 -20.58
CA ILE A 43 18.63 -10.26 -19.56
C ILE A 43 19.71 -9.38 -20.20
N ASP A 44 19.84 -8.17 -19.67
CA ASP A 44 20.92 -7.23 -19.97
C ASP A 44 21.32 -6.43 -18.72
N ASP A 45 22.04 -5.31 -18.88
CA ASP A 45 22.50 -4.50 -17.75
C ASP A 45 21.37 -3.67 -17.10
N LEU A 46 20.14 -3.68 -17.65
CA LEU A 46 18.97 -3.01 -17.11
C LEU A 46 18.09 -4.02 -16.39
N PHE A 47 18.12 -4.01 -15.06
CA PHE A 47 17.28 -4.83 -14.20
C PHE A 47 16.91 -4.04 -12.95
N LEU A 48 15.96 -4.55 -12.18
CA LEU A 48 15.48 -4.09 -10.89
C LEU A 48 16.32 -4.76 -9.80
N GLY A 49 16.58 -4.05 -8.71
CA GLY A 49 17.18 -4.71 -7.55
C GLY A 49 18.70 -4.85 -7.58
N GLN A 50 19.20 -5.91 -6.93
CA GLN A 50 20.64 -6.18 -6.79
C GLN A 50 21.21 -7.14 -7.82
N ASP A 51 20.47 -8.16 -8.17
CA ASP A 51 20.84 -9.22 -9.11
C ASP A 51 19.61 -9.53 -9.98
N VAL A 52 19.82 -10.22 -11.11
CA VAL A 52 18.78 -10.81 -11.97
C VAL A 52 19.30 -12.17 -12.37
N ASP A 53 18.46 -13.19 -12.35
CA ASP A 53 18.84 -14.51 -12.85
C ASP A 53 17.94 -15.03 -13.96
N SER A 54 18.19 -16.28 -14.37
CA SER A 54 17.71 -16.74 -15.67
C SER A 54 17.08 -18.11 -15.61
N GLU A 55 15.86 -18.21 -16.14
CA GLU A 55 15.04 -19.39 -16.08
C GLU A 55 14.75 -19.92 -17.49
N PRO A 56 14.62 -21.25 -17.64
CA PRO A 56 14.18 -21.85 -18.90
C PRO A 56 12.70 -21.60 -19.21
N ASP A 57 11.87 -21.32 -18.18
CA ASP A 57 10.43 -21.02 -18.24
C ASP A 57 10.02 -20.38 -16.89
N GLY A 58 8.86 -19.71 -16.83
CA GLY A 58 8.38 -19.08 -15.60
C GLY A 58 8.09 -20.09 -14.47
N GLN A 59 8.19 -19.64 -13.22
CA GLN A 59 8.16 -20.50 -12.05
C GLN A 59 6.92 -20.26 -11.16
N PRO A 60 5.68 -20.51 -11.65
CA PRO A 60 4.46 -20.11 -10.96
C PRO A 60 4.34 -20.70 -9.56
N SER A 61 4.29 -19.85 -8.54
CA SER A 61 4.21 -20.23 -7.14
C SER A 61 3.04 -19.52 -6.42
N MET A 62 2.50 -20.10 -5.36
CA MET A 62 1.31 -19.53 -4.68
C MET A 62 1.58 -18.16 -4.04
N MET A 63 2.83 -17.92 -3.66
CA MET A 63 3.27 -16.74 -2.93
C MET A 63 4.15 -15.81 -3.76
N SER A 64 4.31 -16.09 -5.05
CA SER A 64 5.31 -15.43 -5.89
C SER A 64 6.70 -15.46 -5.26
N LEU A 65 7.29 -16.65 -5.15
CA LEU A 65 8.59 -17.02 -4.56
C LEU A 65 9.22 -18.22 -5.33
N GLY A 66 8.85 -18.45 -6.58
CA GLY A 66 9.15 -19.68 -7.31
C GLY A 66 10.60 -19.78 -7.74
N ASP A 67 11.08 -18.68 -8.31
CA ASP A 67 12.47 -18.30 -8.57
C ASP A 67 13.23 -17.97 -7.28
N ASP A 68 12.64 -17.26 -6.30
CA ASP A 68 13.28 -17.00 -4.99
C ASP A 68 13.85 -18.25 -4.29
N LEU A 69 13.25 -19.42 -4.54
CA LEU A 69 13.58 -20.69 -3.91
C LEU A 69 14.56 -21.55 -4.72
N ASP A 70 15.00 -21.10 -5.91
CA ASP A 70 15.91 -21.84 -6.76
C ASP A 70 17.39 -21.43 -6.62
N GLY A 71 17.67 -20.28 -6.00
CA GLY A 71 19.02 -19.91 -5.58
C GLY A 71 19.30 -18.42 -5.41
N ASN A 72 18.49 -17.54 -6.00
CA ASN A 72 18.59 -16.09 -5.93
C ASN A 72 17.20 -15.49 -5.63
N ASP A 73 17.14 -14.43 -4.81
CA ASP A 73 15.95 -13.61 -4.54
C ASP A 73 16.19 -12.32 -5.32
N ASP A 74 15.75 -12.30 -6.59
CA ASP A 74 15.88 -11.16 -7.50
C ASP A 74 14.61 -10.29 -7.55
N ASP A 75 13.52 -10.70 -6.91
CA ASP A 75 12.33 -9.88 -6.63
C ASP A 75 12.55 -8.80 -5.53
N ASP A 76 13.70 -8.12 -5.56
CA ASP A 76 14.13 -7.13 -4.54
C ASP A 76 14.13 -5.67 -5.02
N GLY A 77 13.74 -5.43 -6.27
CA GLY A 77 13.80 -4.12 -6.89
C GLY A 77 12.58 -3.21 -6.70
N VAL A 78 11.47 -3.72 -6.14
CA VAL A 78 10.29 -2.91 -5.78
C VAL A 78 9.94 -3.01 -4.30
N ILE A 79 10.07 -1.89 -3.59
CA ILE A 79 9.75 -1.79 -2.16
C ILE A 79 8.41 -1.09 -1.96
N PHE A 80 7.43 -1.79 -1.41
CA PHE A 80 6.13 -1.21 -1.00
C PHE A 80 6.28 -0.37 0.27
N LEU A 81 6.28 0.96 0.11
CA LEU A 81 6.44 1.90 1.23
C LEU A 81 5.16 2.08 2.06
N THR A 82 4.00 1.83 1.45
CA THR A 82 2.71 1.93 2.12
C THR A 82 1.82 0.74 1.79
N PRO A 83 0.93 0.33 2.70
CA PRO A 83 -0.07 -0.68 2.39
C PRO A 83 -0.99 -0.24 1.24
N MET A 84 -1.36 -1.19 0.38
CA MET A 84 -2.44 -0.97 -0.58
C MET A 84 -3.79 -1.01 0.12
N ILE A 85 -4.49 0.12 0.10
CA ILE A 85 -5.78 0.28 0.76
C ILE A 85 -6.79 0.69 -0.31
N SER A 86 -7.89 -0.06 -0.39
CA SER A 86 -8.99 0.21 -1.31
C SER A 86 -9.46 1.67 -1.27
N GLY A 87 -9.33 2.36 -2.40
CA GLY A 87 -9.75 3.75 -2.58
C GLY A 87 -8.72 4.81 -2.16
N SER A 88 -7.51 4.40 -1.76
CA SER A 88 -6.41 5.27 -1.37
C SER A 88 -5.24 5.18 -2.36
N TYR A 89 -4.27 6.08 -2.23
CA TYR A 89 -2.99 5.93 -2.92
C TYR A 89 -2.09 4.96 -2.17
N ALA A 90 -1.27 4.24 -2.93
CA ALA A 90 -0.14 3.45 -2.45
C ALA A 90 1.15 3.98 -3.09
N LEU A 91 2.25 3.80 -2.37
CA LEU A 91 3.58 4.26 -2.72
C LEU A 91 4.54 3.07 -2.79
N VAL A 92 5.35 3.06 -3.84
CA VAL A 92 6.43 2.09 -4.05
C VAL A 92 7.72 2.84 -4.34
N ARG A 93 8.85 2.31 -3.86
CA ARG A 93 10.17 2.71 -4.29
C ARG A 93 10.67 1.68 -5.29
N VAL A 94 11.17 2.15 -6.42
CA VAL A 94 11.72 1.29 -7.48
C VAL A 94 13.23 1.47 -7.55
N LEU A 95 13.95 0.38 -7.75
CA LEU A 95 15.41 0.31 -7.71
C LEU A 95 15.99 -0.26 -9.01
N PRO A 96 15.73 0.34 -10.19
CA PRO A 96 16.40 -0.09 -11.40
C PRO A 96 17.92 0.20 -11.31
N THR A 97 18.75 -0.59 -11.98
CA THR A 97 20.21 -0.39 -12.05
C THR A 97 20.59 0.92 -12.75
N MET A 98 19.76 1.37 -13.69
CA MET A 98 19.89 2.63 -14.41
C MET A 98 18.51 3.16 -14.84
N THR A 99 18.47 4.29 -15.54
CA THR A 99 17.20 4.82 -16.05
C THR A 99 16.55 3.84 -17.02
N GLY A 100 15.29 3.50 -16.78
CA GLY A 100 14.52 2.58 -17.61
C GLY A 100 13.04 2.97 -17.71
N ILE A 101 12.27 2.15 -18.40
CA ILE A 101 10.83 2.29 -18.60
C ILE A 101 10.11 1.17 -17.84
N LEU A 102 9.30 1.56 -16.86
CA LEU A 102 8.53 0.67 -15.99
C LEU A 102 7.08 0.57 -16.44
N ASP A 103 6.62 -0.66 -16.56
CA ASP A 103 5.22 -1.02 -16.66
C ASP A 103 4.83 -1.91 -15.48
N ALA A 104 3.65 -1.69 -14.90
CA ALA A 104 3.23 -2.50 -13.78
C ALA A 104 1.72 -2.67 -13.69
N TRP A 105 1.32 -3.80 -13.12
CA TRP A 105 -0.08 -4.19 -12.96
C TRP A 105 -0.34 -4.79 -11.58
N VAL A 106 -1.58 -4.64 -11.10
CA VAL A 106 -2.10 -5.29 -9.90
C VAL A 106 -3.48 -5.85 -10.23
N ASP A 107 -3.73 -7.12 -9.94
CA ASP A 107 -5.06 -7.72 -10.13
C ASP A 107 -6.00 -7.28 -9.00
N PHE A 108 -6.68 -6.15 -9.22
CA PHE A 108 -7.55 -5.51 -8.22
C PHE A 108 -8.89 -6.22 -8.02
N ASP A 109 -9.33 -7.03 -8.97
CA ASP A 109 -10.59 -7.76 -8.92
C ASP A 109 -10.45 -9.23 -8.56
N GLY A 110 -9.21 -9.75 -8.51
CA GLY A 110 -8.90 -11.11 -8.08
C GLY A 110 -9.34 -12.16 -9.08
N ASP A 111 -9.40 -11.79 -10.36
CA ASP A 111 -9.84 -12.69 -11.44
C ASP A 111 -8.68 -13.51 -12.03
N GLY A 112 -7.44 -13.28 -11.55
CA GLY A 112 -6.24 -13.99 -11.98
C GLY A 112 -5.73 -13.53 -13.34
N THR A 113 -6.02 -12.28 -13.74
CA THR A 113 -5.47 -11.66 -14.95
C THR A 113 -5.19 -10.17 -14.76
N TRP A 114 -4.31 -9.61 -15.59
CA TRP A 114 -4.05 -8.17 -15.68
C TRP A 114 -4.69 -7.52 -16.91
N ALA A 115 -5.63 -8.22 -17.56
CA ALA A 115 -6.29 -7.74 -18.77
C ALA A 115 -7.23 -6.55 -18.54
N GLN A 116 -7.71 -6.33 -17.31
CA GLN A 116 -8.60 -5.22 -17.02
C GLN A 116 -7.85 -3.88 -17.13
N PRO A 117 -8.41 -2.84 -17.78
CA PRO A 117 -7.73 -1.56 -17.95
C PRO A 117 -7.32 -0.90 -16.63
N ASN A 118 -8.08 -1.10 -15.56
CA ASN A 118 -7.78 -0.56 -14.23
C ASN A 118 -6.71 -1.34 -13.46
N ASN A 119 -6.24 -2.49 -13.98
CA ASN A 119 -5.19 -3.28 -13.34
C ASN A 119 -3.81 -2.66 -13.63
N ARG A 120 -3.64 -1.88 -14.71
CA ARG A 120 -2.38 -1.20 -15.02
C ARG A 120 -2.17 0.02 -14.10
N ILE A 121 -1.12 -0.03 -13.29
CA ILE A 121 -0.77 1.03 -12.33
C ILE A 121 0.32 1.96 -12.84
N PHE A 122 1.23 1.47 -13.69
CA PHE A 122 2.22 2.25 -14.43
C PHE A 122 2.21 1.88 -15.91
N ASN A 123 2.34 2.88 -16.77
CA ASN A 123 2.24 2.74 -18.23
C ASN A 123 3.40 3.47 -18.88
N SER A 124 4.48 2.74 -19.09
CA SER A 124 5.74 3.22 -19.65
C SER A 124 6.30 4.42 -18.89
N GLU A 125 6.32 4.31 -17.57
CA GLU A 125 6.84 5.35 -16.68
C GLU A 125 8.37 5.37 -16.73
N THR A 126 8.98 6.53 -16.95
CA THR A 126 10.45 6.63 -16.86
C THR A 126 10.88 6.64 -15.40
N VAL A 127 11.70 5.67 -15.02
CA VAL A 127 12.13 5.46 -13.63
C VAL A 127 13.64 5.56 -13.50
N ASN A 128 14.08 6.13 -12.39
CA ASN A 128 15.48 6.22 -11.99
C ASN A 128 15.71 5.43 -10.70
N PRO A 129 16.96 5.00 -10.41
CA PRO A 129 17.29 4.30 -9.17
C PRO A 129 16.79 5.06 -7.94
N GLY A 130 15.97 4.40 -7.11
CA GLY A 130 15.46 4.94 -5.85
C GLY A 130 14.24 5.86 -5.96
N GLN A 131 13.69 6.04 -7.17
CA GLN A 131 12.50 6.86 -7.41
C GLN A 131 11.29 6.31 -6.65
N VAL A 132 10.51 7.20 -6.04
CA VAL A 132 9.23 6.84 -5.40
C VAL A 132 8.09 7.18 -6.35
N LEU A 133 7.23 6.20 -6.58
CA LEU A 133 6.06 6.32 -7.43
C LEU A 133 4.80 6.16 -6.61
N ALA A 134 3.75 6.86 -7.02
CA ALA A 134 2.42 6.77 -6.42
C ALA A 134 1.44 6.22 -7.43
N PHE A 135 0.58 5.29 -7.00
CA PHE A 135 -0.54 4.82 -7.80
C PHE A 135 -1.81 4.75 -6.98
N LYS A 136 -2.94 4.87 -7.67
CA LYS A 136 -4.26 4.85 -7.03
C LYS A 136 -4.78 3.43 -6.96
N VAL A 137 -5.12 2.97 -5.76
CA VAL A 137 -5.84 1.71 -5.56
C VAL A 137 -7.33 1.97 -5.80
N PRO A 138 -7.98 1.26 -6.74
CA PRO A 138 -9.43 1.37 -6.94
C PRO A 138 -10.22 1.04 -5.67
N LYS A 139 -11.51 1.37 -5.66
CA LYS A 139 -12.39 0.93 -4.57
C LYS A 139 -12.78 -0.53 -4.80
N LEU A 140 -12.33 -1.42 -3.93
CA LEU A 140 -12.64 -2.85 -3.97
C LEU A 140 -13.92 -3.16 -3.20
N LYS A 141 -14.60 -4.24 -3.59
CA LYS A 141 -15.78 -4.75 -2.87
C LYS A 141 -15.38 -5.41 -1.55
N LYS A 142 -14.23 -6.09 -1.53
CA LYS A 142 -13.70 -6.83 -0.37
C LYS A 142 -12.16 -6.75 -0.38
N PRO A 143 -11.52 -6.86 0.80
CA PRO A 143 -10.08 -7.09 0.88
C PRO A 143 -9.70 -8.36 0.12
N LEU A 144 -8.49 -8.39 -0.43
CA LEU A 144 -8.05 -9.41 -1.37
C LEU A 144 -6.55 -9.70 -1.21
N LYS A 145 -6.17 -10.97 -1.42
CA LYS A 145 -4.80 -11.37 -1.72
C LYS A 145 -4.70 -11.66 -3.21
N THR A 146 -3.67 -11.15 -3.87
CA THR A 146 -3.55 -11.17 -5.33
C THR A 146 -2.09 -11.04 -5.75
N ALA A 147 -1.82 -10.96 -7.05
CA ALA A 147 -0.50 -10.72 -7.60
C ALA A 147 -0.37 -9.33 -8.24
N ALA A 148 0.83 -8.78 -8.13
CA ALA A 148 1.29 -7.64 -8.91
C ALA A 148 2.43 -8.10 -9.83
N ARG A 149 2.60 -7.43 -10.97
CA ARG A 149 3.72 -7.65 -11.90
C ARG A 149 4.37 -6.31 -12.20
N PHE A 150 5.69 -6.26 -12.16
CA PHE A 150 6.51 -5.13 -12.59
C PHE A 150 7.39 -5.60 -13.74
N ARG A 151 7.50 -4.77 -14.78
CA ARG A 151 8.36 -5.04 -15.93
C ARG A 151 9.19 -3.83 -16.24
N LEU A 152 10.50 -3.95 -16.08
CA LEU A 152 11.45 -2.94 -16.48
C LEU A 152 11.90 -3.20 -17.91
N SER A 153 12.05 -2.17 -18.73
CA SER A 153 12.44 -2.31 -20.13
C SER A 153 13.05 -1.02 -20.68
N HIS A 154 13.55 -1.07 -21.92
CA HIS A 154 14.05 0.12 -22.62
C HIS A 154 12.95 0.95 -23.30
N GLY A 155 11.75 0.39 -23.52
CA GLY A 155 10.75 1.00 -24.41
C GLY A 155 9.29 0.75 -24.03
N GLY A 156 9.05 0.11 -22.89
CA GLY A 156 7.73 -0.29 -22.42
C GLY A 156 7.35 -1.71 -22.84
N SER A 157 6.48 -2.34 -22.04
CA SER A 157 6.07 -3.72 -22.20
C SER A 157 4.57 -3.92 -21.90
N SER A 158 4.06 -5.11 -22.24
CA SER A 158 2.73 -5.59 -21.85
C SER A 158 2.86 -6.50 -20.63
N TYR A 159 1.77 -6.92 -19.98
CA TYR A 159 1.85 -7.92 -18.89
C TYR A 159 2.17 -9.35 -19.38
N THR A 160 2.26 -9.55 -20.70
CA THR A 160 2.55 -10.81 -21.40
C THR A 160 3.65 -10.61 -22.45
N GLY A 161 4.23 -11.72 -22.90
CA GLY A 161 5.12 -11.77 -24.04
C GLY A 161 6.56 -11.37 -23.77
N HIS A 162 7.40 -11.69 -24.74
CA HIS A 162 8.85 -11.53 -24.67
C HIS A 162 9.30 -10.11 -25.00
N GLN A 163 10.34 -9.64 -24.30
CA GLN A 163 11.04 -8.38 -24.54
C GLN A 163 12.56 -8.59 -24.55
N VAL A 164 13.28 -7.66 -25.19
CA VAL A 164 14.75 -7.65 -25.17
C VAL A 164 15.24 -6.57 -24.21
N GLY A 165 16.04 -6.98 -23.23
CA GLY A 165 16.54 -6.14 -22.15
C GLY A 165 15.48 -5.85 -21.08
N GLY A 166 15.90 -5.64 -19.83
CA GLY A 166 14.97 -5.52 -18.71
C GLY A 166 14.75 -6.82 -17.94
N GLU A 167 13.68 -6.83 -17.16
CA GLU A 167 13.31 -7.89 -16.21
C GLU A 167 11.80 -7.90 -15.92
N VAL A 168 11.30 -9.01 -15.38
CA VAL A 168 9.97 -9.27 -14.84
C VAL A 168 10.07 -9.63 -13.36
N GLU A 169 9.50 -8.82 -12.49
CA GLU A 169 9.33 -9.17 -11.07
C GLU A 169 7.84 -9.35 -10.75
N ASP A 170 7.49 -10.39 -9.99
CA ASP A 170 6.13 -10.72 -9.59
C ASP A 170 5.97 -10.72 -8.07
N TYR A 171 4.89 -10.12 -7.54
CA TYR A 171 4.73 -9.95 -6.10
C TYR A 171 3.39 -10.45 -5.61
N HIS A 172 3.39 -11.28 -4.56
CA HIS A 172 2.17 -11.61 -3.82
C HIS A 172 1.80 -10.49 -2.86
N VAL A 173 0.70 -9.82 -3.16
CA VAL A 173 0.29 -8.60 -2.48
C VAL A 173 -1.06 -8.71 -1.79
N LYS A 174 -1.24 -7.88 -0.78
CA LYS A 174 -2.48 -7.78 0.00
C LYS A 174 -3.10 -6.40 -0.18
N ILE A 175 -4.39 -6.37 -0.45
CA ILE A 175 -5.17 -5.15 -0.55
C ILE A 175 -6.19 -5.12 0.58
N GLY A 176 -6.02 -4.14 1.46
CA GLY A 176 -6.87 -3.93 2.62
C GLY A 176 -7.96 -2.91 2.38
N LYS A 177 -8.66 -2.56 3.45
CA LYS A 177 -9.58 -1.42 3.46
C LYS A 177 -9.43 -0.62 4.75
N MET A 178 -9.81 0.64 4.68
CA MET A 178 -10.02 1.45 5.87
C MET A 178 -11.12 0.83 6.74
N TRP A 179 -10.82 0.68 8.02
CA TRP A 179 -11.74 0.09 8.97
C TRP A 179 -12.41 1.14 9.85
N LYS A 180 -13.68 0.88 10.18
CA LYS A 180 -14.45 1.75 11.07
C LYS A 180 -14.00 1.55 12.51
N TRP A 181 -13.87 2.66 13.23
CA TRP A 181 -13.44 2.67 14.62
C TRP A 181 -14.28 3.65 15.44
N LYS A 182 -14.20 3.52 16.76
CA LYS A 182 -14.76 4.44 17.76
C LYS A 182 -13.66 4.90 18.70
N MET A 183 -13.57 6.20 18.94
CA MET A 183 -12.62 6.75 19.91
C MET A 183 -13.25 6.88 21.30
N VAL A 184 -12.46 6.58 22.32
CA VAL A 184 -12.71 6.83 23.73
C VAL A 184 -11.49 7.58 24.28
N PRO A 185 -11.60 8.91 24.53
CA PRO A 185 -10.47 9.67 25.05
C PRO A 185 -10.20 9.31 26.53
N ASN A 186 -8.92 9.16 26.89
CA ASN A 186 -8.45 9.13 28.28
C ASN A 186 -7.50 10.31 28.51
N LEU A 187 -8.08 11.41 29.00
CA LEU A 187 -7.41 12.70 29.18
C LEU A 187 -6.50 12.77 30.41
N GLU A 188 -6.59 11.79 31.31
CA GLU A 188 -5.71 11.71 32.49
C GLU A 188 -4.35 11.11 32.12
N GLU A 189 -4.30 10.24 31.11
CA GLU A 189 -3.09 9.52 30.69
C GLU A 189 -2.50 9.98 29.35
N ASP A 190 -2.99 11.08 28.76
CA ASP A 190 -2.58 11.56 27.43
C ASP A 190 -2.70 10.50 26.34
N ARG A 191 -3.84 9.79 26.34
CA ARG A 191 -4.09 8.65 25.45
C ARG A 191 -5.48 8.71 24.83
N LEU A 192 -5.57 8.32 23.57
CA LEU A 192 -6.84 8.00 22.92
C LEU A 192 -6.94 6.49 22.79
N ALA A 193 -7.97 5.88 23.39
CA ALA A 193 -8.31 4.50 23.08
C ALA A 193 -9.14 4.47 21.79
N VAL A 194 -8.67 3.73 20.79
CA VAL A 194 -9.37 3.48 19.53
C VAL A 194 -9.89 2.06 19.59
N LEU A 195 -11.19 1.88 19.41
CA LEU A 195 -11.86 0.58 19.46
C LEU A 195 -12.46 0.24 18.10
N TRP A 196 -12.46 -1.03 17.74
CA TRP A 196 -13.11 -1.52 16.53
C TRP A 196 -13.60 -2.95 16.69
N ASN A 197 -14.54 -3.35 15.83
CA ASN A 197 -14.99 -4.73 15.75
C ASN A 197 -14.10 -5.52 14.79
N THR A 198 -13.85 -6.78 15.10
CA THR A 198 -13.04 -7.67 14.26
C THR A 198 -13.92 -8.65 13.47
N GLU A 199 -13.45 -9.00 12.27
CA GLU A 199 -13.98 -10.07 11.42
C GLU A 199 -12.91 -11.16 11.32
N ARG A 200 -13.33 -12.42 11.29
CA ARG A 200 -12.43 -13.57 11.13
C ARG A 200 -11.74 -13.55 9.76
N GLY A 201 -10.46 -13.94 9.70
CA GLY A 201 -9.68 -13.93 8.46
C GLY A 201 -9.06 -12.58 8.13
N MET A 202 -9.09 -11.64 9.09
CA MET A 202 -8.59 -10.28 8.92
C MET A 202 -7.63 -9.91 10.06
N ASN A 203 -6.49 -9.34 9.68
CA ASN A 203 -5.55 -8.69 10.58
C ASN A 203 -5.79 -7.17 10.61
N TYR A 204 -5.63 -6.58 11.78
CA TYR A 204 -5.91 -5.16 12.02
C TYR A 204 -4.66 -4.43 12.48
N THR A 205 -4.34 -3.33 11.80
CA THR A 205 -3.21 -2.47 12.17
C THR A 205 -3.72 -1.07 12.46
N LEU A 206 -3.31 -0.52 13.59
CA LEU A 206 -3.45 0.91 13.89
C LEU A 206 -2.15 1.59 13.47
N GLU A 207 -2.24 2.47 12.47
CA GLU A 207 -1.12 3.32 12.09
C GLU A 207 -1.33 4.72 12.65
N THR A 208 -0.33 5.22 13.36
CA THR A 208 -0.25 6.59 13.87
C THR A 208 0.91 7.28 13.19
N THR A 209 0.73 8.49 12.68
CA THR A 209 1.86 9.27 12.15
C THR A 209 2.28 10.37 13.11
N ALA A 210 3.61 10.52 13.27
CA ALA A 210 4.16 11.83 13.57
C ALA A 210 3.84 12.73 12.37
N SER A 211 3.23 13.89 12.61
CA SER A 211 2.75 14.90 11.65
C SER A 211 3.01 14.63 10.16
N PRO A 212 2.02 14.78 9.26
CA PRO A 212 2.16 14.69 7.81
C PRO A 212 3.52 15.00 7.17
N GLN A 213 4.11 16.12 7.56
CA GLN A 213 5.37 16.64 7.06
C GLN A 213 6.59 15.79 7.46
N ALA A 214 6.57 15.19 8.65
CA ALA A 214 7.62 14.27 9.11
C ALA A 214 7.59 12.98 8.30
N TRP A 215 6.39 12.41 8.11
CA TRP A 215 6.24 11.20 7.29
C TRP A 215 6.67 11.42 5.83
N ILE A 216 6.27 12.54 5.22
CA ILE A 216 6.76 12.93 3.88
C ILE A 216 8.27 13.01 3.87
N ARG A 217 8.87 13.80 4.77
CA ARG A 217 10.32 13.99 4.80
C ARG A 217 11.06 12.67 4.91
N ASP A 218 10.57 11.78 5.77
CA ASP A 218 11.27 10.54 6.12
C ASP A 218 11.12 9.45 5.02
N ASN A 219 10.08 9.53 4.15
CA ASN A 219 9.81 8.49 3.14
C ASN A 219 9.93 8.97 1.69
N LEU A 220 9.66 10.25 1.43
CA LEU A 220 9.45 10.84 0.11
C LEU A 220 10.49 11.92 -0.26
N GLY A 221 11.24 12.44 0.70
CA GLY A 221 12.15 13.57 0.49
C GLY A 221 11.43 14.91 0.32
N GLU A 222 12.08 15.90 -0.30
CA GLU A 222 11.53 17.27 -0.51
C GLU A 222 10.70 17.42 -1.80
N HIS A 223 10.29 16.33 -2.45
CA HIS A 223 9.50 16.41 -3.68
C HIS A 223 8.01 16.24 -3.41
N GLU A 224 7.19 17.01 -4.14
CA GLU A 224 5.73 17.04 -4.00
C GLU A 224 5.12 15.70 -4.40
N VAL A 225 4.42 15.07 -3.46
CA VAL A 225 3.67 13.81 -3.62
C VAL A 225 2.22 14.10 -3.16
N PRO A 226 1.24 13.19 -3.38
CA PRO A 226 -0.15 13.39 -2.98
C PRO A 226 -0.24 13.95 -1.56
N ARG A 227 -1.10 14.95 -1.38
CA ARG A 227 -1.23 15.65 -0.10
C ARG A 227 -1.56 14.61 0.99
N VAL A 228 -0.99 14.80 2.18
CA VAL A 228 -1.05 13.76 3.23
C VAL A 228 -2.47 13.40 3.67
N ASP A 229 -3.44 14.29 3.49
CA ASP A 229 -4.87 14.01 3.66
C ASP A 229 -5.39 12.89 2.74
N GLU A 230 -4.74 12.64 1.60
CA GLU A 230 -5.08 11.53 0.69
C GLU A 230 -4.52 10.18 1.19
N LEU A 231 -3.41 10.19 1.92
CA LEU A 231 -2.82 9.01 2.56
C LEU A 231 -3.45 8.75 3.95
N PHE A 232 -3.81 9.80 4.68
CA PHE A 232 -4.40 9.73 6.01
C PHE A 232 -5.68 10.57 6.08
N PRO A 233 -6.80 10.05 5.56
CA PRO A 233 -8.06 10.80 5.51
C PRO A 233 -8.76 10.91 6.89
N THR A 234 -8.18 10.33 7.95
CA THR A 234 -8.76 10.37 9.31
C THR A 234 -7.76 10.87 10.34
N GLY A 235 -8.24 11.65 11.30
CA GLY A 235 -7.47 12.17 12.42
C GLY A 235 -8.33 12.96 13.39
N VAL A 236 -7.74 13.36 14.52
CA VAL A 236 -8.38 14.16 15.55
C VAL A 236 -7.54 15.42 15.77
N ALA A 237 -8.17 16.58 15.66
CA ALA A 237 -7.58 17.88 16.01
C ALA A 237 -8.19 18.38 17.33
N TRP A 238 -7.42 19.15 18.10
CA TRP A 238 -7.87 19.78 19.35
C TRP A 238 -7.33 21.22 19.47
N GLU A 239 -8.03 22.03 20.26
CA GLU A 239 -7.63 23.39 20.62
C GLU A 239 -7.43 23.49 22.14
N GLU A 240 -6.53 24.37 22.58
CA GLU A 240 -6.46 24.76 23.98
C GLU A 240 -7.72 25.58 24.33
N ALA A 241 -8.41 25.20 25.40
CA ALA A 241 -9.58 25.96 25.87
C ALA A 241 -9.18 27.43 26.11
N ALA A 242 -9.96 28.37 25.54
CA ALA A 242 -9.72 29.78 25.71
C ALA A 242 -9.69 30.14 27.21
N GLN A 243 -8.61 30.79 27.65
CA GLN A 243 -8.53 31.32 29.00
C GLN A 243 -9.53 32.47 29.16
N GLY A 244 -10.67 32.18 29.79
CA GLY A 244 -11.46 33.14 30.55
C GLY A 244 -12.69 33.73 29.87
N GLU A 245 -13.87 33.27 30.30
CA GLU A 245 -14.91 34.14 30.87
C GLU A 245 -15.59 33.39 32.01
N LEU A 246 -14.94 33.37 33.19
CA LEU A 246 -15.62 33.06 34.44
C LEU A 246 -16.64 34.18 34.69
N ARG A 247 -17.92 33.86 34.57
CA ARG A 247 -19.00 34.72 35.05
C ARG A 247 -18.80 34.92 36.56
N GLU A 248 -18.49 36.14 36.97
CA GLU A 248 -18.59 36.55 38.37
C GLU A 248 -20.03 36.35 38.85
N GLY A 249 -20.19 35.54 39.90
CA GLY A 249 -21.49 35.29 40.51
C GLY A 249 -21.44 34.38 41.73
N ALA A 250 -21.12 34.98 42.87
CA ALA A 250 -21.40 34.56 44.26
C ALA A 250 -20.51 33.47 44.92
N ALA A 251 -19.73 33.95 45.91
CA ALA A 251 -19.35 33.39 47.24
C ALA A 251 -19.34 31.86 47.45
N ASP A 252 -18.37 31.23 48.11
CA ASP A 252 -17.89 31.56 49.46
C ASP A 252 -16.59 30.80 49.81
N GLN A 253 -15.90 31.24 50.87
CA GLN A 253 -14.57 30.87 51.33
C GLN A 253 -14.39 29.39 51.73
N ARG A 254 -13.24 28.77 51.37
CA ARG A 254 -12.31 28.06 52.30
C ARG A 254 -11.07 27.45 51.62
N SER A 255 -9.91 27.93 52.08
CA SER A 255 -8.61 27.24 52.27
C SER A 255 -8.19 26.09 51.34
N GLY A 256 -7.20 26.38 50.50
CA GLY A 256 -5.92 25.66 50.41
C GLY A 256 -5.93 24.15 50.16
N ASP A 257 -5.72 23.77 48.90
CA ASP A 257 -4.61 22.90 48.53
C ASP A 257 -4.28 23.09 47.05
N GLY A 258 -2.99 23.24 46.75
CA GLY A 258 -2.50 23.41 45.39
C GLY A 258 -2.49 22.06 44.66
N ASN A 259 -3.36 21.90 43.66
CA ASN A 259 -3.05 21.06 42.52
C ASN A 259 -3.73 21.60 41.26
N SER A 260 -2.90 21.92 40.29
CA SER A 260 -3.21 22.40 38.96
C SER A 260 -3.92 21.35 38.11
N ALA A 261 -5.09 21.67 37.58
CA ALA A 261 -5.56 21.18 36.30
C ALA A 261 -6.66 22.13 35.81
N PHE A 262 -6.37 22.93 34.78
CA PHE A 262 -7.41 23.66 34.08
C PHE A 262 -8.37 22.64 33.44
N PRO A 263 -9.69 22.70 33.71
CA PRO A 263 -10.64 21.85 33.01
C PRO A 263 -10.74 22.35 31.56
N MET A 264 -10.20 21.60 30.59
CA MET A 264 -10.52 21.84 29.18
C MET A 264 -11.98 21.47 28.94
N SER A 265 -12.84 22.48 28.85
CA SER A 265 -14.25 22.36 28.54
C SER A 265 -14.50 22.36 27.04
N GLU A 266 -15.36 21.41 26.62
CA GLU A 266 -16.06 21.31 25.33
C GLU A 266 -15.23 20.96 24.09
N TRP A 267 -15.04 19.65 23.91
CA TRP A 267 -14.84 19.05 22.60
C TRP A 267 -15.99 19.45 21.67
N ARG A 268 -15.71 20.23 20.63
CA ARG A 268 -16.59 20.26 19.46
C ARG A 268 -16.19 19.11 18.55
N ALA A 269 -16.93 18.00 18.64
CA ALA A 269 -17.04 17.11 17.50
C ALA A 269 -17.52 17.95 16.32
N PHE A 270 -16.87 17.87 15.16
CA PHE A 270 -17.50 18.33 13.92
C PHE A 270 -18.83 17.56 13.80
N PRO A 271 -19.99 18.24 13.82
CA PRO A 271 -21.22 17.54 13.49
C PRO A 271 -21.10 17.08 12.04
N ASP A 272 -21.47 15.81 11.81
CA ASP A 272 -21.58 15.13 10.52
C ASP A 272 -20.43 14.22 10.03
N LEU A 273 -19.74 13.51 10.93
CA LEU A 273 -19.10 12.22 10.59
C LEU A 273 -19.50 11.06 11.50
N ALA A 274 -20.68 11.11 12.12
CA ALA A 274 -21.31 9.91 12.66
C ALA A 274 -22.14 9.24 11.55
N PRO A 275 -21.66 8.17 10.89
CA PRO A 275 -22.55 7.39 10.04
C PRO A 275 -23.63 6.78 10.95
N VAL A 276 -24.88 7.17 10.72
CA VAL A 276 -26.04 6.43 11.21
C VAL A 276 -25.94 5.02 10.64
N ILE A 277 -25.58 4.05 11.48
CA ILE A 277 -25.65 2.64 11.14
C ILE A 277 -27.14 2.28 11.25
N GLU A 278 -27.89 2.42 10.16
CA GLU A 278 -29.16 1.70 10.04
C GLU A 278 -28.83 0.21 10.06
N SER A 279 -29.12 -0.44 11.19
CA SER A 279 -29.10 -1.89 11.29
C SER A 279 -30.15 -2.46 10.35
N ARG A 280 -29.75 -2.84 9.13
CA ARG A 280 -30.56 -3.71 8.27
C ARG A 280 -30.34 -5.16 8.74
N PRO A 281 -31.32 -5.80 9.41
CA PRO A 281 -31.17 -7.18 9.81
C PRO A 281 -31.30 -8.05 8.56
N GLY A 282 -30.23 -8.74 8.18
CA GLY A 282 -30.27 -9.74 7.10
C GLY A 282 -28.95 -10.07 6.40
N LEU A 283 -27.88 -9.26 6.57
CA LEU A 283 -26.60 -9.44 5.86
C LEU A 283 -25.35 -9.11 6.73
N ALA A 284 -25.49 -9.09 8.05
CA ALA A 284 -24.38 -8.71 8.93
C ALA A 284 -23.32 -9.84 8.99
N PRO A 285 -22.04 -9.56 8.72
CA PRO A 285 -20.96 -10.49 9.04
C PRO A 285 -20.96 -10.80 10.54
N GLN A 286 -20.65 -12.04 10.90
CA GLN A 286 -20.52 -12.49 12.29
C GLN A 286 -19.45 -11.62 12.99
N VAL A 287 -19.86 -10.88 14.02
CA VAL A 287 -19.00 -9.97 14.79
C VAL A 287 -18.29 -10.81 15.86
N ASP A 288 -16.99 -11.05 15.71
CA ASP A 288 -16.30 -12.06 16.54
C ASP A 288 -15.57 -11.51 17.78
N ALA A 289 -15.22 -10.21 17.86
CA ALA A 289 -14.74 -9.55 19.09
C ALA A 289 -14.66 -8.02 18.93
N THR A 290 -14.53 -7.29 20.05
CA THR A 290 -14.11 -5.87 20.05
C THR A 290 -12.64 -5.78 20.43
N ALA A 291 -11.82 -5.19 19.55
CA ALA A 291 -10.42 -4.90 19.78
C ALA A 291 -10.21 -3.42 20.16
N SER A 292 -9.08 -3.13 20.80
CA SER A 292 -8.68 -1.75 21.11
C SER A 292 -7.17 -1.56 20.99
N ALA A 293 -6.77 -0.33 20.69
CA ALA A 293 -5.38 0.12 20.76
C ALA A 293 -5.32 1.57 21.24
N HIS A 294 -4.13 2.00 21.66
CA HIS A 294 -3.92 3.34 22.21
C HIS A 294 -3.09 4.19 21.26
N VAL A 295 -3.53 5.43 21.03
CA VAL A 295 -2.78 6.47 20.34
C VAL A 295 -2.25 7.44 21.40
N PRO A 296 -0.93 7.67 21.48
CA PRO A 296 -0.38 8.67 22.37
C PRO A 296 -0.79 10.07 21.92
N VAL A 297 -1.15 10.94 22.86
CA VAL A 297 -1.47 12.34 22.61
C VAL A 297 -0.28 13.19 23.04
N GLU A 298 0.36 13.83 22.07
CA GLU A 298 1.39 14.82 22.36
C GLU A 298 0.73 16.20 22.42
N ARG A 299 0.42 16.70 23.63
CA ARG A 299 -0.35 17.94 23.82
C ARG A 299 0.23 19.18 23.14
N SER A 300 1.54 19.19 22.88
CA SER A 300 2.25 20.26 22.14
C SER A 300 1.86 20.30 20.65
N LYS A 301 1.45 19.17 20.09
CA LYS A 301 0.91 19.05 18.73
C LYS A 301 -0.60 19.29 18.83
N LYS A 302 -1.20 20.00 17.89
CA LYS A 302 -2.66 20.30 17.89
C LYS A 302 -3.50 19.24 17.18
N MET A 303 -2.88 18.17 16.70
CA MET A 303 -3.54 17.08 16.00
C MET A 303 -2.77 15.77 16.13
N VAL A 304 -3.51 14.66 16.00
CA VAL A 304 -2.96 13.34 15.77
C VAL A 304 -3.70 12.68 14.61
N LEU A 305 -2.97 12.17 13.64
CA LEU A 305 -3.54 11.41 12.54
C LEU A 305 -3.36 9.93 12.83
N PHE A 306 -4.43 9.18 12.63
CA PHE A 306 -4.38 7.75 12.73
C PHE A 306 -5.43 7.11 11.82
N ARG A 307 -5.18 5.87 11.44
CA ARG A 307 -6.12 5.04 10.68
C ARG A 307 -6.06 3.61 11.19
N VAL A 308 -7.21 2.94 11.18
CA VAL A 308 -7.30 1.50 11.40
C VAL A 308 -7.42 0.85 10.03
N ILE A 309 -6.52 -0.07 9.72
CA ILE A 309 -6.46 -0.78 8.45
C ILE A 309 -6.80 -2.23 8.72
N ALA A 310 -7.70 -2.79 7.91
CA ALA A 310 -7.96 -4.23 7.91
C ALA A 310 -7.35 -4.86 6.66
N MET A 311 -6.49 -5.86 6.87
CA MET A 311 -5.81 -6.64 5.84
C MET A 311 -6.22 -8.10 5.91
N PRO A 312 -6.29 -8.83 4.79
CA PRO A 312 -6.52 -10.27 4.85
C PRO A 312 -5.35 -10.99 5.56
N GLU A 313 -5.69 -11.94 6.45
CA GLU A 313 -4.73 -12.88 7.07
C GLU A 313 -3.95 -13.64 6.01
#